data_AF-A0A397FQK9-F1
#
_entry.id   AF-A0A397FQK9-F1
#
_cell.length_a   1.000
_cell.length_b   1.000
_cell.length_c   1.000
_cell.angle_alpha   90.00
_cell.angle_beta   90.00
_cell.angle_gamma   90.00
#
_symmetry.space_group_name_H-M   'P 1'
#
loop_
_entity.id
_entity.type
_entity.pdbx_description
1 polymer ?
#
loop_
_entity_poly.entity_id
_entity_poly.type
_entity_poly.pdbx_seq_one_letter_code
_entity_poly.pdbx_strand_id
1 'polypeptide(L)'
;MTNTNEQKGNYFIIADHLRTTIFALADGATFESKGRGYVLKKLVKKVTLLAYVLNISNDRLEKISKKLIEINSFYHTHLKNKEEIIISEIKKEIDKSNMLISKSVKKLANYHSPIISAENIFFWYDTEGVPLELIRTYLEDRGQKFPEFEFKELLEKQKKRSLKDRKKKKTLIF
;
A
#
# COMPACT_ATOMS: atom_id res chain seq x y z
N MET A 1 15.94 8.17 -12.68
CA MET A 1 16.51 6.82 -12.52
C MET A 1 16.30 6.40 -11.07
N THR A 2 15.33 5.54 -10.81
CA THR A 2 15.07 5.02 -9.46
C THR A 2 16.28 4.23 -8.98
N ASN A 3 16.66 4.41 -7.72
CA ASN A 3 17.83 3.78 -7.14
C ASN A 3 17.65 2.25 -7.15
N THR A 4 18.55 1.51 -7.80
CA THR A 4 18.51 0.04 -7.92
C THR A 4 18.33 -0.66 -6.56
N ASN A 5 18.85 -0.08 -5.47
CA ASN A 5 18.70 -0.62 -4.13
C ASN A 5 17.26 -0.49 -3.58
N GLU A 6 16.55 0.59 -3.92
CA GLU A 6 15.17 0.80 -3.53
C GLU A 6 14.22 -0.16 -4.26
N GLN A 7 14.45 -0.38 -5.56
CA GLN A 7 13.72 -1.38 -6.33
C GLN A 7 13.90 -2.78 -5.74
N LYS A 8 15.15 -3.13 -5.37
CA LYS A 8 15.45 -4.41 -4.71
C LYS A 8 14.69 -4.54 -3.38
N GLY A 9 14.64 -3.48 -2.57
CA GLY A 9 13.85 -3.43 -1.34
C GLY A 9 12.36 -3.68 -1.58
N ASN A 10 11.79 -3.07 -2.62
CA ASN A 10 10.38 -3.25 -2.97
C ASN A 10 10.03 -4.69 -3.37
N TYR A 11 10.91 -5.39 -4.10
CA TYR A 11 10.69 -6.81 -4.41
C TYR A 11 10.67 -7.69 -3.16
N PHE A 12 11.54 -7.43 -2.19
CA PHE A 12 11.53 -8.16 -0.92
C PHE A 12 10.24 -7.93 -0.13
N ILE A 13 9.77 -6.67 -0.07
CA ILE A 13 8.50 -6.33 0.58
C ILE A 13 7.34 -7.08 -0.08
N ILE A 14 7.29 -7.11 -1.42
CA ILE A 14 6.24 -7.83 -2.16
C ILE A 14 6.25 -9.33 -1.80
N ALA A 15 7.42 -9.96 -1.86
CA ALA A 15 7.54 -11.40 -1.60
C ALA A 15 7.16 -11.76 -0.16
N ASP A 16 7.63 -10.98 0.81
CA ASP A 16 7.37 -11.22 2.23
C ASP A 16 5.90 -11.01 2.61
N HIS A 17 5.29 -9.93 2.11
CA HIS A 17 3.88 -9.65 2.34
C HIS A 17 2.97 -10.70 1.70
N LEU A 18 3.25 -11.12 0.46
CA LEU A 18 2.54 -12.22 -0.17
C LEU A 18 2.70 -13.52 0.62
N ARG A 19 3.93 -13.86 1.05
CA ARG A 19 4.18 -15.06 1.87
C ARG A 19 3.36 -15.02 3.15
N THR A 20 3.43 -13.92 3.90
CA THR A 20 2.67 -13.73 5.14
C THR A 20 1.17 -13.89 4.92
N THR A 21 0.63 -13.27 3.86
CA THR A 21 -0.78 -13.40 3.51
C THR A 21 -1.16 -14.83 3.13
N ILE A 22 -0.35 -15.51 2.30
CA ILE A 22 -0.59 -16.90 1.88
C ILE A 22 -0.70 -17.83 3.09
N PHE A 23 0.26 -17.76 4.01
CA PHE A 23 0.25 -18.59 5.22
C PHE A 23 -0.96 -18.28 6.09
N ALA A 24 -1.26 -17.00 6.34
CA ALA A 24 -2.41 -16.62 7.15
C ALA A 24 -3.74 -17.12 6.56
N LEU A 25 -3.92 -17.01 5.24
CA LEU A 25 -5.11 -17.54 4.55
C LEU A 25 -5.17 -19.07 4.63
N ALA A 26 -4.02 -19.74 4.49
CA ALA A 26 -3.94 -21.19 4.63
C ALA A 26 -4.28 -21.67 6.06
N ASP A 27 -3.96 -20.88 7.07
CA ASP A 27 -4.33 -21.10 8.47
C ASP A 27 -5.79 -20.74 8.79
N GLY A 28 -6.55 -20.27 7.80
CA GLY A 28 -7.98 -19.99 7.92
C GLY A 28 -8.32 -18.54 8.28
N ALA A 29 -7.35 -17.63 8.26
CA ALA A 29 -7.66 -16.21 8.28
C ALA A 29 -8.38 -15.79 6.97
N THR A 30 -9.14 -14.71 7.03
CA THR A 30 -9.89 -14.17 5.89
C THR A 30 -9.71 -12.65 5.81
N PHE A 31 -10.06 -12.07 4.67
CA PHE A 31 -9.99 -10.62 4.49
C PHE A 31 -11.20 -9.91 5.13
N GLU A 32 -10.98 -9.25 6.26
CA GLU A 32 -12.01 -8.57 7.04
C GLU A 32 -11.79 -7.06 7.15
N SER A 33 -12.81 -6.30 7.57
CA SER A 33 -12.69 -4.85 7.77
C SER A 33 -12.01 -4.46 9.09
N LYS A 34 -11.89 -5.40 10.03
CA LYS A 34 -11.29 -5.20 11.36
C LYS A 34 -10.38 -6.39 11.71
N GLY A 35 -9.67 -6.27 12.84
CA GLY A 35 -8.86 -7.37 13.38
C GLY A 35 -7.75 -7.85 12.45
N ARG A 36 -7.50 -9.16 12.46
CA ARG A 36 -6.41 -9.80 11.68
C ARG A 36 -6.63 -9.66 10.19
N GLY A 37 -7.87 -9.80 9.71
CA GLY A 37 -8.18 -9.66 8.29
C GLY A 37 -7.89 -8.27 7.73
N TYR A 38 -8.04 -7.22 8.56
CA TYR A 38 -7.66 -5.86 8.16
C TYR A 38 -6.14 -5.70 7.96
N VAL A 39 -5.33 -6.38 8.76
CA VAL A 39 -3.87 -6.41 8.56
C VAL A 39 -3.53 -7.07 7.23
N LEU A 40 -4.17 -8.19 6.90
CA LEU A 40 -3.97 -8.86 5.62
C LEU A 40 -4.33 -7.97 4.42
N LYS A 41 -5.45 -7.23 4.49
CA LYS A 41 -5.81 -6.25 3.46
C LYS A 41 -4.73 -5.19 3.27
N LYS A 42 -4.12 -4.70 4.35
CA LYS A 42 -3.02 -3.73 4.27
C LYS A 42 -1.81 -4.31 3.55
N LEU A 43 -1.44 -5.57 3.83
CA LEU A 43 -0.32 -6.25 3.17
C LEU A 43 -0.58 -6.38 1.66
N VAL A 44 -1.75 -6.90 1.27
CA VAL A 44 -2.09 -7.05 -0.16
C VAL A 44 -2.22 -5.69 -0.86
N LYS A 45 -2.77 -4.68 -0.20
CA LYS A 45 -2.82 -3.31 -0.74
C LYS A 45 -1.42 -2.76 -0.99
N LYS A 46 -0.48 -2.98 -0.05
CA LYS A 46 0.92 -2.57 -0.19
C LYS A 46 1.63 -3.32 -1.32
N VAL A 47 1.41 -4.63 -1.44
CA VAL A 47 1.89 -5.44 -2.58
C VAL A 47 1.38 -4.87 -3.90
N THR A 48 0.08 -4.64 -4.00
CA THR A 48 -0.57 -4.15 -5.23
C THR A 48 -0.04 -2.77 -5.63
N LEU A 49 0.15 -1.89 -4.64
CA LEU A 49 0.71 -0.56 -4.85
C LEU A 49 2.16 -0.63 -5.36
N LEU A 50 3.02 -1.41 -4.72
CA LEU A 50 4.40 -1.56 -5.17
C LEU A 50 4.50 -2.24 -6.53
N ALA A 51 3.64 -3.22 -6.79
CA ALA A 51 3.55 -3.87 -8.09
C ALA A 51 3.17 -2.87 -9.18
N TYR A 52 2.20 -1.98 -8.93
CA TYR A 52 1.85 -0.91 -9.85
C TYR A 52 3.04 0.02 -10.15
N VAL A 53 3.73 0.51 -9.11
CA VAL A 53 4.91 1.39 -9.25
C VAL A 53 6.06 0.69 -10.00
N LEU A 54 6.23 -0.61 -9.78
CA LEU A 54 7.27 -1.43 -10.42
C LEU A 54 6.84 -2.01 -11.78
N ASN A 55 5.66 -1.66 -12.30
CA ASN A 55 5.09 -2.20 -13.54
C ASN A 55 5.01 -3.75 -13.57
N ILE A 56 4.69 -4.37 -12.43
CA ILE A 56 4.41 -5.79 -12.30
C ILE A 56 2.92 -6.03 -12.56
N SER A 57 2.59 -6.86 -13.55
CA SER A 57 1.21 -7.21 -13.85
C SER A 57 0.57 -8.11 -12.78
N ASN A 58 -0.76 -8.06 -12.70
CA ASN A 58 -1.53 -8.94 -11.80
C ASN A 58 -1.27 -10.43 -12.07
N ASP A 59 -1.15 -10.83 -13.35
CA ASP A 59 -0.81 -12.22 -13.71
C ASP A 59 0.56 -12.63 -13.18
N ARG A 60 1.51 -11.69 -13.11
CA ARG A 60 2.82 -11.94 -12.54
C ARG A 60 2.76 -12.06 -11.02
N LEU A 61 1.92 -11.28 -10.34
CA LEU A 61 1.65 -11.45 -8.90
C LEU A 61 0.99 -12.80 -8.58
N GLU A 62 0.09 -13.26 -9.44
CA GLU A 62 -0.53 -14.58 -9.31
C GLU A 62 0.52 -15.68 -9.44
N LYS A 63 1.37 -15.61 -10.48
CA LYS A 63 2.50 -16.54 -10.67
C LYS A 63 3.46 -16.54 -9.49
N ILE A 64 3.78 -15.37 -8.92
CA ILE A 64 4.62 -15.27 -7.72
C ILE A 64 3.94 -15.95 -6.54
N SER A 65 2.65 -15.71 -6.32
CA SER A 65 1.89 -16.34 -5.24
C SER A 65 1.87 -17.86 -5.35
N LYS A 66 1.63 -18.40 -6.56
CA LYS A 66 1.70 -19.83 -6.85
C LYS A 66 3.10 -20.40 -6.59
N LYS A 67 4.15 -19.69 -7.02
CA LYS A 67 5.54 -20.11 -6.76
C LYS A 67 5.87 -20.10 -5.26
N LEU A 68 5.38 -19.12 -4.52
CA LEU A 68 5.54 -19.07 -3.06
C LEU A 68 4.86 -20.25 -2.37
N ILE A 69 3.67 -20.65 -2.82
CA ILE A 69 3.00 -21.86 -2.32
C ILE A 69 3.84 -23.09 -2.62
N GLU A 70 4.30 -23.24 -3.87
CA GLU A 70 5.12 -24.37 -4.31
C GLU A 70 6.37 -24.54 -3.42
N ILE A 71 7.20 -23.49 -3.28
CA ILE A 71 8.48 -23.60 -2.55
C ILE A 71 8.31 -23.83 -1.04
N ASN A 72 7.17 -23.43 -0.46
CA ASN A 72 6.89 -23.63 0.97
C ASN A 72 6.10 -24.91 1.25
N SER A 73 5.53 -25.55 0.23
CA SER A 73 4.63 -26.69 0.39
C SER A 73 5.31 -27.99 0.86
N PHE A 74 6.64 -28.09 0.76
CA PHE A 74 7.39 -29.30 1.16
C PHE A 74 7.15 -29.70 2.62
N TYR A 75 7.20 -28.73 3.54
CA TYR A 75 6.88 -28.94 4.96
C TYR A 75 5.46 -28.48 5.34
N HIS A 76 4.79 -27.72 4.46
CA HIS A 76 3.47 -27.13 4.71
C HIS A 76 2.45 -27.57 3.64
N THR A 77 2.13 -28.86 3.63
CA THR A 77 1.26 -29.48 2.61
C THR A 77 -0.13 -28.83 2.51
N HIS A 78 -0.64 -28.28 3.63
CA HIS A 78 -1.90 -27.55 3.67
C HIS A 78 -1.93 -26.31 2.77
N LEU A 79 -0.78 -25.69 2.46
CA LEU A 79 -0.69 -24.61 1.48
C LEU A 79 -1.14 -25.06 0.10
N LYS A 80 -0.66 -26.25 -0.33
CA LYS A 80 -1.00 -26.81 -1.64
C LYS A 80 -2.47 -27.22 -1.70
N ASN A 81 -2.98 -27.83 -0.63
CA ASN A 81 -4.38 -28.24 -0.53
C ASN A 81 -5.37 -27.07 -0.63
N LYS A 82 -4.95 -25.87 -0.20
CA LYS A 82 -5.78 -24.66 -0.20
C LYS A 82 -5.39 -23.66 -1.31
N GLU A 83 -4.50 -24.03 -2.24
CA GLU A 83 -3.92 -23.12 -3.23
C GLU A 83 -4.98 -22.35 -4.01
N GLU A 84 -5.98 -23.04 -4.55
CA GLU A 84 -7.03 -22.42 -5.37
C GLU A 84 -7.78 -21.33 -4.61
N ILE A 85 -8.18 -21.62 -3.37
CA ILE A 85 -8.91 -20.69 -2.51
C ILE A 85 -8.01 -19.50 -2.14
N ILE A 86 -6.77 -19.75 -1.74
CA ILE A 86 -5.80 -18.70 -1.37
C ILE A 86 -5.58 -17.75 -2.54
N ILE A 87 -5.31 -18.28 -3.74
CA ILE A 87 -5.07 -17.48 -4.94
C ILE A 87 -6.30 -16.69 -5.33
N SER A 88 -7.50 -17.30 -5.27
CA SER A 88 -8.77 -16.63 -5.56
C SER A 88 -9.01 -15.43 -4.62
N GLU A 89 -8.78 -15.60 -3.32
CA GLU A 89 -8.97 -14.53 -2.33
C GLU A 89 -7.94 -13.40 -2.51
N ILE A 90 -6.66 -13.73 -2.73
CA ILE A 90 -5.62 -12.73 -3.01
C ILE A 90 -5.98 -11.93 -4.27
N LYS A 91 -6.43 -12.60 -5.35
CA LYS A 91 -6.81 -11.97 -6.60
C LYS A 91 -7.95 -10.96 -6.41
N LYS A 92 -9.02 -11.36 -5.70
CA LYS A 92 -10.14 -10.46 -5.38
C LYS A 92 -9.67 -9.21 -4.63
N GLU A 93 -8.73 -9.35 -3.70
CA GLU A 93 -8.24 -8.22 -2.92
C GLU A 93 -7.25 -7.33 -3.71
N ILE A 94 -6.47 -7.92 -4.62
CA ILE A 94 -5.66 -7.19 -5.63
C ILE A 94 -6.57 -6.36 -6.53
N ASP A 95 -7.66 -6.92 -7.05
CA ASP A 95 -8.59 -6.21 -7.94
C ASP A 95 -9.23 -5.00 -7.24
N LYS A 96 -9.68 -5.17 -6.00
CA LYS A 96 -10.18 -4.05 -5.18
C LYS A 96 -9.12 -2.98 -4.96
N SER A 97 -7.88 -3.39 -4.68
CA SER A 97 -6.76 -2.47 -4.47
C SER A 97 -6.41 -1.70 -5.74
N ASN A 98 -6.44 -2.36 -6.90
CA ASN A 98 -6.25 -1.74 -8.21
C ASN A 98 -7.33 -0.70 -8.52
N MET A 99 -8.60 -0.94 -8.14
CA MET A 99 -9.65 0.07 -8.29
C MET A 99 -9.36 1.33 -7.45
N LEU A 100 -8.82 1.17 -6.23
CA LEU A 100 -8.43 2.30 -5.38
C LEU A 100 -7.24 3.07 -5.99
N ILE A 101 -6.22 2.35 -6.44
CA ILE A 101 -5.05 2.93 -7.12
C ILE A 101 -5.49 3.71 -8.37
N SER A 102 -6.36 3.13 -9.19
CA SER A 102 -6.87 3.78 -10.41
C SER A 102 -7.59 5.09 -10.10
N LYS A 103 -8.38 5.15 -9.02
CA LYS A 103 -9.01 6.39 -8.56
C LYS A 103 -7.96 7.42 -8.15
N SER A 104 -6.96 7.03 -7.39
CA SER A 104 -5.86 7.91 -6.98
C SER A 104 -5.07 8.46 -8.16
N VAL A 105 -4.73 7.63 -9.15
CA VAL A 105 -4.03 8.04 -10.38
C VAL A 105 -4.85 9.07 -11.16
N LYS A 106 -6.16 8.84 -11.33
CA LYS A 106 -7.06 9.81 -11.98
C LYS A 106 -7.08 11.15 -11.24
N LYS A 107 -7.11 11.15 -9.91
CA LYS A 107 -7.07 12.38 -9.10
C LYS A 107 -5.78 13.16 -9.35
N LEU A 108 -4.63 12.48 -9.35
CA LEU A 108 -3.34 13.10 -9.63
C LEU A 108 -3.29 13.66 -11.06
N ALA A 109 -3.73 12.88 -12.05
CA ALA A 109 -3.72 13.28 -13.45
C ALA A 109 -4.57 14.54 -13.74
N ASN A 110 -5.65 14.76 -13.00
CA ASN A 110 -6.50 15.95 -13.11
C ASN A 110 -5.87 17.23 -12.52
N TYR A 111 -4.66 17.14 -11.95
CA TYR A 111 -3.95 18.29 -11.42
C TYR A 111 -3.07 18.95 -12.47
N HIS A 112 -3.41 20.17 -12.88
CA HIS A 112 -2.79 20.85 -14.02
C HIS A 112 -1.70 21.87 -13.66
N SER A 113 -1.50 22.20 -12.37
CA SER A 113 -0.44 23.15 -12.00
C SER A 113 0.94 22.55 -12.31
N PRO A 114 1.87 23.36 -12.86
CA PRO A 114 3.22 22.90 -13.16
C PRO A 114 4.02 22.65 -11.89
N ILE A 115 3.77 23.38 -10.80
CA ILE A 115 4.50 23.23 -9.53
C ILE A 115 3.59 22.53 -8.52
N ILE A 116 4.10 21.46 -7.91
CA ILE A 116 3.41 20.71 -6.86
C ILE A 116 4.08 21.03 -5.53
N SER A 117 3.39 21.80 -4.69
CA SER A 117 3.90 22.17 -3.36
C SER A 117 3.72 21.05 -2.33
N ALA A 118 4.43 21.16 -1.19
CA ALA A 118 4.28 20.24 -0.07
C ALA A 118 2.85 20.22 0.50
N GLU A 119 2.12 21.34 0.44
CA GLU A 119 0.72 21.43 0.86
C GLU A 119 -0.21 20.63 -0.06
N ASN A 120 0.05 20.64 -1.37
CA ASN A 120 -0.72 19.82 -2.32
C ASN A 120 -0.50 18.33 -2.05
N ILE A 121 0.75 17.93 -1.82
CA ILE A 121 1.14 16.57 -1.46
C ILE A 121 0.48 16.15 -0.14
N PHE A 122 0.55 17.02 0.86
CA PHE A 122 -0.08 16.80 2.15
C PHE A 122 -1.59 16.65 2.03
N PHE A 123 -2.25 17.51 1.25
CA PHE A 123 -3.67 17.39 0.96
C PHE A 123 -4.02 16.04 0.31
N TRP A 124 -3.26 15.62 -0.71
CA TRP A 124 -3.49 14.32 -1.35
C TRP A 124 -3.32 13.15 -0.40
N TYR A 125 -2.29 13.19 0.44
CA TYR A 125 -2.01 12.14 1.41
C TYR A 125 -3.07 12.08 2.52
N ASP A 126 -3.32 13.21 3.18
CA ASP A 126 -4.13 13.29 4.39
C ASP A 126 -5.63 13.31 4.11
N THR A 127 -6.05 14.13 3.14
CA THR A 127 -7.47 14.33 2.82
C THR A 127 -7.95 13.37 1.76
N GLU A 128 -7.23 13.23 0.65
CA GLU A 128 -7.67 12.40 -0.48
C GLU A 128 -7.26 10.92 -0.36
N GLY A 129 -6.43 10.59 0.64
CA GLY A 129 -5.97 9.23 0.93
C GLY A 129 -5.09 8.61 -0.16
N VAL A 130 -4.44 9.44 -0.98
CA VAL A 130 -3.53 9.00 -2.05
C VAL A 130 -2.26 8.42 -1.41
N PRO A 131 -1.86 7.19 -1.75
CA PRO A 131 -0.61 6.61 -1.26
C PRO A 131 0.63 7.43 -1.65
N LEU A 132 1.57 7.60 -0.72
CA LEU A 132 2.79 8.38 -0.94
C LEU A 132 3.64 7.86 -2.10
N GLU A 133 3.67 6.55 -2.31
CA GLU A 133 4.39 5.91 -3.39
C GLU A 133 3.87 6.35 -4.77
N LEU A 134 2.54 6.54 -4.91
CA LEU A 134 1.97 7.09 -6.14
C LEU A 134 2.31 8.57 -6.29
N ILE A 135 2.28 9.34 -5.21
CA ILE A 135 2.62 10.76 -5.26
C ILE A 135 4.08 10.95 -5.66
N ARG A 136 5.00 10.16 -5.09
CA ARG A 136 6.42 10.18 -5.45
C ARG A 136 6.62 9.84 -6.93
N THR A 137 6.01 8.77 -7.41
CA THR A 137 6.08 8.38 -8.84
C THR A 137 5.56 9.52 -9.73
N TYR A 138 4.43 10.12 -9.36
CA TYR A 138 3.83 11.24 -10.11
C TYR A 138 4.71 12.50 -10.13
N LEU A 139 5.41 12.80 -9.04
CA LEU A 139 6.40 13.90 -9.00
C LEU A 139 7.61 13.59 -9.87
N GLU A 140 8.14 12.36 -9.78
CA GLU A 140 9.29 11.92 -10.57
C GLU A 140 9.01 11.99 -12.07
N ASP A 141 7.82 11.57 -12.52
CA ASP A 141 7.39 11.67 -13.92
C ASP A 141 7.33 13.12 -14.42
N ARG A 142 7.16 14.08 -13.50
CA ARG A 142 7.19 15.53 -13.76
C ARG A 142 8.55 16.17 -13.50
N GLY A 143 9.58 15.38 -13.21
CA GLY A 143 10.92 15.87 -12.88
C GLY A 143 11.03 16.62 -11.55
N GLN A 144 10.06 16.45 -10.65
CA GLN A 144 10.04 17.08 -9.33
C GLN A 144 10.48 16.10 -8.24
N LYS A 145 11.23 16.63 -7.27
CA LYS A 145 11.60 15.87 -6.07
C LYS A 145 10.53 16.00 -5.01
N PHE A 146 10.36 14.95 -4.22
CA PHE A 146 9.48 15.00 -3.06
C PHE A 146 10.07 15.95 -1.99
N PRO A 147 9.33 16.98 -1.53
CA PRO A 147 9.78 17.93 -0.52
C PRO A 147 9.68 17.30 0.88
N GLU A 148 10.62 16.40 1.20
CA GLU A 148 10.61 15.58 2.42
C GLU A 148 10.58 16.44 3.70
N PHE A 149 11.32 17.55 3.74
CA PHE A 149 11.41 18.41 4.91
C PHE A 149 10.07 19.14 5.18
N GLU A 150 9.55 19.82 4.17
CA GLU A 150 8.31 20.60 4.23
C GLU A 150 7.11 19.68 4.50
N PHE A 151 7.05 18.52 3.87
CA PHE A 151 6.01 17.52 4.12
C PHE A 151 6.05 17.02 5.57
N LYS A 152 7.24 16.77 6.12
CA LYS A 152 7.41 16.36 7.53
C LYS A 152 6.98 17.47 8.49
N GLU A 153 7.27 18.74 8.19
CA GLU A 153 6.77 19.85 8.99
C GLU A 153 5.24 19.91 9.03
N LEU A 154 4.58 19.67 7.89
CA LEU A 154 3.12 19.64 7.80
C LEU A 154 2.51 18.51 8.63
N LEU A 155 3.10 17.31 8.59
CA LEU A 155 2.72 16.19 9.46
C LEU A 155 2.85 16.54 10.95
N GLU A 156 3.97 17.16 11.35
CA GLU A 156 4.17 17.55 12.74
C GLU A 156 3.21 18.67 13.18
N LYS A 157 2.92 19.64 12.30
CA LYS A 157 1.90 20.67 12.54
C LYS A 157 0.52 20.03 12.75
N GLN A 158 0.14 19.07 11.92
CA GLN A 158 -1.13 18.36 12.04
C GLN A 158 -1.20 17.56 13.35
N LYS A 159 -0.16 16.80 13.67
CA LYS A 159 -0.06 16.02 14.92
C LYS A 159 -0.20 16.92 16.16
N LYS A 160 0.47 18.08 16.17
CA LYS A 160 0.35 19.08 17.25
C LYS A 160 -1.08 19.63 17.36
N ARG A 161 -1.77 19.89 16.25
CA ARG A 161 -3.19 20.32 16.24
C ARG A 161 -4.08 19.25 16.86
N SER A 162 -4.00 18.00 16.40
CA SER A 162 -4.80 16.89 16.94
C SER A 162 -4.57 16.66 18.44
N LEU A 163 -3.34 16.86 18.94
CA LEU A 163 -3.04 16.79 20.37
C LEU A 163 -3.68 17.94 21.17
N LYS A 164 -3.63 19.18 20.65
CA LYS A 164 -4.28 20.33 21.28
C LYS A 164 -5.80 20.14 21.35
N ASP A 165 -6.42 19.66 20.28
CA ASP A 165 -7.88 19.44 20.22
C ASP A 165 -8.33 18.36 21.21
N ARG A 166 -7.55 17.27 21.34
CA ARG A 166 -7.79 16.23 22.36
C ARG A 166 -7.68 16.78 23.78
N LYS A 167 -6.67 17.63 24.06
CA LYS A 167 -6.51 18.26 25.38
C LYS A 167 -7.67 19.21 25.69
N LYS A 168 -8.05 20.08 24.74
CA LYS A 168 -9.17 21.02 24.90
C LYS A 168 -10.50 20.30 25.13
N LYS A 169 -10.77 19.23 24.39
CA LYS A 169 -11.95 18.39 24.59
C LYS A 169 -11.96 17.71 25.96
N LYS A 170 -10.79 17.30 26.46
CA LYS A 170 -10.65 16.73 27.81
C LYS A 170 -10.91 17.78 28.90
N THR A 171 -10.45 19.02 28.73
CA THR A 171 -10.72 20.14 29.68
C THR A 171 -12.18 20.60 29.68
N LEU A 172 -12.91 20.45 28.58
CA LEU A 172 -14.34 20.80 28.48
C LEU A 172 -15.30 19.73 29.05
N ILE A 173 -14.76 18.56 29.46
CA ILE A 173 -15.52 17.44 30.01
C ILE A 173 -15.32 17.34 31.54
N PHE A 174 -14.61 18.29 32.15
CA PHE A 174 -14.47 18.44 33.60
C PHE A 174 -15.03 19.79 34.04
#